data_AF-A0A1P8WVK7-F1
#
_entry.id   AF-A0A1P8WVK7-F1
#
_cell.length_a   1.000
_cell.length_b   1.000
_cell.length_c   1.000
_cell.angle_alpha   90.00
_cell.angle_beta   90.00
_cell.angle_gamma   90.00
#
_symmetry.space_group_name_H-M   'P 1'
#
loop_
_entity.id
_entity.type
_entity.pdbx_description
1 polymer ?
#
loop_
_entity_poly.entity_id
_entity_poly.type
_entity_poly.pdbx_seq_one_letter_code
_entity_poly.pdbx_strand_id
1 'polypeptide(L)'
;MMMQGDDLRALRKAMNLRQAALARGLGMTPQFIGMMERGEKAIEPRTAMAVLYLVDHPEARPDVEAGDDPIYSPGQLFDLWEESRKLADGRTWGRWRFSADSLTLDLDSREDVVDRDGDGNEIMGRTERYYVPLTDMVDAESLTNWIGQIAGKGWGAVAVGQFVAALNDIFGIQGRFVQAGGFENAKEVKAYLLGMLAAAEEV
;
A
#
# COMPACT_ATOMS: atom_id res chain seq x y z
N MET A 1 -10.75 3.98 -38.39
CA MET A 1 -10.57 5.17 -37.53
C MET A 1 -9.10 5.27 -37.19
N MET A 2 -8.51 6.48 -37.18
CA MET A 2 -7.17 6.67 -36.62
C MET A 2 -7.28 6.73 -35.09
N MET A 3 -6.46 5.93 -34.39
CA MET A 3 -6.32 5.98 -32.94
C MET A 3 -5.81 7.35 -32.51
N GLN A 4 -6.48 7.99 -31.56
CA GLN A 4 -6.07 9.26 -30.96
C GLN A 4 -5.20 9.04 -29.72
N GLY A 5 -4.55 10.10 -29.23
CA GLY A 5 -3.73 10.06 -28.02
C GLY A 5 -4.50 9.60 -26.77
N ASP A 6 -5.75 10.04 -26.64
CA ASP A 6 -6.62 9.62 -25.52
C ASP A 6 -7.00 8.14 -25.61
N ASP A 7 -7.23 7.61 -26.82
CA ASP A 7 -7.51 6.18 -27.03
C ASP A 7 -6.29 5.34 -26.62
N LEU A 8 -5.08 5.73 -27.04
CA LEU A 8 -3.83 5.06 -26.67
C LEU A 8 -3.64 5.03 -25.16
N ARG A 9 -3.87 6.18 -24.49
CA ARG A 9 -3.79 6.29 -23.03
C ARG A 9 -4.82 5.39 -22.34
N ALA A 10 -6.05 5.35 -22.84
CA ALA A 10 -7.11 4.52 -22.30
C ALA A 10 -6.76 3.03 -22.40
N LEU A 11 -6.31 2.56 -23.57
CA LEU A 11 -5.88 1.18 -23.78
C LEU A 11 -4.70 0.81 -22.89
N ARG A 12 -3.69 1.69 -22.78
CA ARG A 12 -2.55 1.46 -21.89
C ARG A 12 -2.98 1.28 -20.44
N LYS A 13 -3.86 2.14 -19.93
CA LYS A 13 -4.39 2.05 -18.57
C LYS A 13 -5.23 0.78 -18.37
N ALA A 14 -6.04 0.40 -19.35
CA ALA A 14 -6.83 -0.83 -19.30
C ALA A 14 -5.95 -2.10 -19.21
N MET A 15 -4.75 -2.07 -19.82
CA MET A 15 -3.76 -3.13 -19.70
C MET A 15 -2.91 -3.06 -18.41
N ASN A 16 -3.14 -2.07 -17.55
CA ASN A 16 -2.31 -1.76 -16.38
C ASN A 16 -0.81 -1.56 -16.71
N LEU A 17 -0.51 -0.99 -17.88
CA LEU A 17 0.87 -0.73 -18.30
C LEU A 17 1.31 0.70 -17.99
N ARG A 18 2.56 0.86 -17.54
CA ARG A 18 3.25 2.15 -17.52
C ARG A 18 3.64 2.56 -18.95
N GLN A 19 3.85 3.86 -19.19
CA GLN A 19 4.34 4.33 -20.50
C GLN A 19 5.66 3.66 -20.89
N ALA A 20 6.57 3.46 -19.92
CA ALA A 20 7.84 2.78 -20.16
C ALA A 20 7.68 1.30 -20.54
N ALA A 21 6.76 0.59 -19.88
CA ALA A 21 6.45 -0.80 -20.21
C ALA A 21 5.89 -0.91 -21.64
N LEU A 22 4.90 -0.08 -21.98
CA LEU A 22 4.35 -0.04 -23.34
C LEU A 22 5.43 0.33 -24.38
N ALA A 23 6.29 1.30 -24.05
CA ALA A 23 7.39 1.71 -24.93
C ALA A 23 8.34 0.55 -25.23
N ARG A 24 8.73 -0.24 -24.22
CA ARG A 24 9.55 -1.45 -24.41
C ARG A 24 8.85 -2.47 -25.32
N GLY A 25 7.57 -2.74 -25.09
CA GLY A 25 6.78 -3.65 -25.91
C GLY A 25 6.67 -3.21 -27.38
N LEU A 26 6.75 -1.91 -27.65
CA LEU A 26 6.69 -1.34 -28.99
C LEU A 26 8.07 -1.00 -29.58
N GLY A 27 9.17 -1.23 -28.87
CA GLY A 27 10.51 -0.84 -29.31
C GLY A 27 10.69 0.68 -29.44
N MET A 28 10.04 1.46 -28.57
CA MET A 28 10.05 2.92 -28.54
C MET A 28 10.59 3.46 -27.21
N THR A 29 10.82 4.77 -27.13
CA THR A 29 11.17 5.43 -25.87
C THR A 29 9.90 5.84 -25.09
N PRO A 30 9.93 5.86 -23.74
CA PRO A 30 8.79 6.29 -22.93
C PRO A 30 8.32 7.71 -23.26
N GLN A 31 9.27 8.61 -23.54
CA GLN A 31 9.00 9.99 -23.95
C GLN A 31 8.18 10.04 -25.24
N PHE A 32 8.48 9.16 -26.21
CA PHE A 32 7.75 9.11 -27.48
C PHE A 32 6.31 8.63 -27.30
N ILE A 33 6.07 7.64 -26.44
CA ILE A 33 4.72 7.25 -26.02
C ILE A 33 3.99 8.45 -25.40
N GLY A 34 4.65 9.19 -24.50
CA GLY A 34 4.08 10.38 -23.87
C GLY A 34 3.70 11.47 -24.87
N MET A 35 4.52 11.72 -25.90
CA MET A 35 4.18 12.66 -26.98
C MET A 35 2.96 12.21 -27.78
N MET A 36 2.84 10.91 -28.07
CA MET A 36 1.65 10.35 -28.75
C MET A 36 0.39 10.48 -27.91
N GLU A 37 0.46 10.18 -26.61
CA GLU A 37 -0.68 10.34 -25.68
C GLU A 37 -1.13 11.80 -25.49
N ARG A 38 -0.26 12.78 -25.73
CA ARG A 38 -0.60 14.20 -25.70
C ARG A 38 -1.05 14.75 -27.06
N GLY A 39 -1.01 13.93 -28.12
CA GLY A 39 -1.31 14.36 -29.49
C GLY A 39 -0.21 15.20 -30.16
N GLU A 40 0.99 15.28 -29.56
CA GLU A 40 2.14 16.00 -30.13
C GLU A 40 2.82 15.22 -31.26
N LYS A 41 2.66 13.89 -31.25
CA LYS A 41 3.13 12.98 -32.30
C LYS A 41 1.98 12.14 -32.81
N ALA A 42 1.89 12.00 -34.13
CA ALA A 42 0.89 11.16 -34.76
C ALA A 42 1.12 9.68 -34.42
N ILE A 43 0.04 8.96 -34.15
CA ILE A 43 0.07 7.51 -33.95
C ILE A 43 -0.01 6.86 -35.33
N GLU A 44 1.11 6.29 -35.77
CA GLU A 44 1.15 5.58 -37.04
C GLU A 44 0.25 4.33 -37.02
N PRO A 45 -0.37 3.93 -38.14
CA PRO A 45 -1.25 2.76 -38.18
C PRO A 45 -0.62 1.47 -37.67
N ARG A 46 0.68 1.25 -37.92
CA ARG A 46 1.42 0.09 -37.40
C ARG A 46 1.52 0.10 -35.87
N THR A 47 1.70 1.27 -35.27
CA THR A 47 1.76 1.46 -33.81
C THR A 47 0.40 1.19 -33.20
N ALA A 48 -0.67 1.75 -33.81
CA ALA A 48 -2.04 1.48 -33.38
C ALA A 48 -2.36 -0.02 -33.44
N MET A 49 -1.93 -0.71 -34.50
CA MET A 49 -2.15 -2.15 -34.64
C MET A 49 -1.34 -2.97 -33.63
N ALA A 50 -0.09 -2.59 -33.35
CA ALA A 50 0.72 -3.24 -32.33
C ALA A 50 0.09 -3.07 -30.94
N VAL A 51 -0.43 -1.90 -30.60
CA VAL A 51 -1.14 -1.66 -29.33
C VAL A 51 -2.38 -2.54 -29.22
N LEU A 52 -3.20 -2.61 -30.27
CA LEU A 52 -4.39 -3.47 -30.29
C LEU A 52 -4.03 -4.96 -30.19
N TYR A 53 -2.93 -5.38 -30.81
CA TYR A 53 -2.42 -6.73 -30.66
C TYR A 53 -2.08 -7.06 -29.20
N LEU A 54 -1.42 -6.16 -28.46
CA LEU A 54 -1.11 -6.33 -27.03
C LEU A 54 -2.38 -6.37 -26.15
N VAL A 55 -3.45 -5.70 -26.56
CA VAL A 55 -4.75 -5.77 -25.87
C VAL A 55 -5.32 -7.18 -26.01
N ASP A 56 -5.34 -7.72 -27.23
CA ASP A 56 -5.90 -9.03 -27.56
C ASP A 56 -5.02 -10.22 -27.10
N HIS A 57 -3.71 -10.02 -26.94
CA HIS A 57 -2.72 -11.07 -26.60
C HIS A 57 -1.99 -10.71 -25.29
N PRO A 58 -2.60 -10.96 -24.12
CA PRO A 58 -2.01 -10.62 -22.83
C PRO A 58 -0.66 -11.28 -22.57
N GLU A 59 -0.41 -12.45 -23.14
CA GLU A 59 0.87 -13.18 -23.08
C GLU A 59 2.00 -12.51 -23.88
N ALA A 60 1.66 -11.64 -24.84
CA ALA A 60 2.64 -10.86 -25.59
C ALA A 60 2.95 -9.50 -24.94
N ARG A 61 2.26 -9.16 -23.84
CA ARG A 61 2.52 -7.92 -23.11
C ARG A 61 3.94 -7.98 -22.56
N PRO A 62 4.70 -6.87 -22.66
CA PRO A 62 5.99 -6.82 -22.00
C PRO A 62 5.76 -7.06 -20.51
N ASP A 63 6.57 -7.93 -19.92
CA ASP A 63 6.52 -8.15 -18.48
C ASP A 63 6.56 -6.79 -17.81
N VAL A 64 5.58 -6.57 -16.93
CA VAL A 64 5.68 -5.52 -15.93
C VAL A 64 6.73 -6.03 -14.97
N GLU A 65 8.00 -6.01 -15.39
CA GLU A 65 9.11 -6.32 -14.49
C GLU A 65 8.86 -5.46 -13.26
N ALA A 66 8.77 -6.13 -12.11
CA ALA A 66 8.55 -5.52 -10.81
C ALA A 66 9.76 -4.65 -10.36
N GLY A 67 10.55 -4.14 -11.32
CA GLY A 67 11.78 -3.40 -11.16
C GLY A 67 11.54 -1.90 -11.02
N ASP A 68 11.96 -1.42 -9.85
CA ASP A 68 12.57 -0.12 -9.53
C ASP A 68 11.70 1.12 -9.37
N ASP A 69 10.39 1.04 -9.51
CA ASP A 69 9.51 2.11 -9.01
C ASP A 69 8.30 1.50 -8.33
N PRO A 70 8.01 1.81 -7.05
CA PRO A 70 6.85 1.27 -6.38
C PRO A 70 5.58 1.57 -7.19
N ILE A 71 4.76 0.53 -7.42
CA ILE A 71 3.49 0.58 -8.17
C ILE A 71 2.55 1.65 -7.63
N TYR A 72 2.78 2.06 -6.39
CA TYR A 72 2.03 3.02 -5.63
C TYR A 72 2.97 4.14 -5.20
N SER A 73 2.53 5.38 -5.35
CA SER A 73 3.16 6.48 -4.61
C SER A 73 3.06 6.21 -3.10
N PRO A 74 3.92 6.82 -2.29
CA PRO A 74 3.82 6.77 -0.83
C PRO A 74 2.40 7.03 -0.29
N GLY A 75 1.69 8.01 -0.87
CA GLY A 75 0.29 8.29 -0.52
C GLY A 75 -0.66 7.17 -0.92
N GLN A 76 -0.49 6.56 -2.10
CA GLN A 76 -1.33 5.42 -2.52
C GLN A 76 -1.09 4.17 -1.69
N LEU A 77 0.14 3.94 -1.20
CA LEU A 77 0.42 2.88 -0.23
C LEU A 77 -0.28 3.16 1.10
N PHE A 78 -0.31 4.42 1.52
CA PHE A 78 -1.01 4.83 2.73
C PHE A 78 -2.53 4.69 2.58
N ASP A 79 -3.10 5.08 1.45
CA ASP A 79 -4.53 4.93 1.15
C ASP A 79 -4.93 3.44 1.15
N LEU A 80 -4.14 2.58 0.50
CA LEU A 80 -4.37 1.12 0.51
C LEU A 80 -4.25 0.54 1.92
N TRP A 81 -3.33 1.06 2.73
CA TRP A 81 -3.20 0.68 4.13
C TRP A 81 -4.38 1.19 4.98
N GLU A 82 -4.89 2.39 4.75
CA GLU A 82 -6.10 2.89 5.40
C GLU A 82 -7.35 2.11 5.01
N GLU A 83 -7.46 1.72 3.75
CA GLU A 83 -8.54 0.85 3.28
C GLU A 83 -8.47 -0.54 3.90
N SER A 84 -7.27 -1.12 4.04
CA SER A 84 -7.09 -2.42 4.70
C SER A 84 -7.33 -2.37 6.21
N ARG A 85 -7.29 -1.18 6.82
CA ARG A 85 -7.70 -0.98 8.23
C ARG A 85 -9.21 -1.12 8.45
N LYS A 86 -10.04 -1.12 7.41
CA LYS A 86 -11.48 -1.36 7.54
C LYS A 86 -11.74 -2.87 7.64
N LEU A 87 -12.14 -3.31 8.82
CA LEU A 87 -12.67 -4.65 9.06
C LEU A 87 -13.92 -4.87 8.19
N ALA A 88 -14.25 -6.13 7.90
CA ALA A 88 -15.38 -6.48 7.03
C ALA A 88 -16.74 -5.99 7.55
N ASP A 89 -16.83 -5.66 8.83
CA ASP A 89 -18.01 -5.10 9.50
C ASP A 89 -17.97 -3.58 9.65
N GLY A 90 -17.04 -2.90 8.98
CA GLY A 90 -16.91 -1.44 8.98
C GLY A 90 -16.14 -0.88 10.18
N ARG A 91 -15.71 -1.71 11.13
CA ARG A 91 -14.82 -1.29 12.22
C ARG A 91 -13.42 -0.94 11.68
N THR A 92 -12.68 -0.09 12.36
CA THR A 92 -11.26 0.15 12.08
C THR A 92 -10.39 -0.53 13.12
N TRP A 93 -9.15 -0.87 12.77
CA TRP A 93 -8.17 -1.43 13.69
C TRP A 93 -7.72 -0.51 14.85
N GLY A 94 -8.41 0.60 15.10
CA GLY A 94 -7.90 1.67 15.95
C GLY A 94 -6.71 2.39 15.30
N ARG A 95 -6.08 3.32 16.03
CA ARG A 95 -4.97 4.15 15.53
C ARG A 95 -3.63 3.45 15.70
N TRP A 96 -2.96 3.20 14.59
CA TRP A 96 -1.58 2.72 14.61
C TRP A 96 -0.64 3.92 14.71
N ARG A 97 0.39 3.80 15.55
CA ARG A 97 1.49 4.76 15.64
C ARG A 97 2.79 3.97 15.54
N PHE A 98 3.64 4.39 14.61
CA PHE A 98 4.99 3.84 14.52
C PHE A 98 5.95 4.89 15.08
N SER A 99 6.82 4.47 15.97
CA SER A 99 7.98 5.25 16.39
C SER A 99 9.25 4.56 15.91
N ALA A 100 10.39 5.21 16.15
CA ALA A 100 11.69 4.65 15.82
C ALA A 100 11.96 3.30 16.51
N ASP A 101 11.37 3.09 17.67
CA ASP A 101 11.68 2.01 18.59
C ASP A 101 10.47 1.09 18.84
N SER A 102 9.28 1.45 18.36
CA SER A 102 8.07 0.70 18.68
C SER A 102 6.97 0.79 17.64
N LEU A 103 6.11 -0.20 17.70
CA LEU A 103 4.81 -0.20 17.07
C LEU A 103 3.75 -0.12 18.17
N THR A 104 2.91 0.90 18.09
CA THR A 104 1.81 1.10 19.03
C THR A 104 0.49 0.99 18.28
N LEU A 105 -0.42 0.20 18.83
CA LEU A 105 -1.78 0.06 18.36
C LEU A 105 -2.71 0.57 19.46
N ASP A 106 -3.27 1.75 19.24
CA ASP A 106 -4.34 2.31 20.08
C ASP A 106 -5.65 1.75 19.55
N LEU A 107 -6.17 0.71 20.18
CA LEU A 107 -7.51 0.23 19.85
C LEU A 107 -8.51 1.30 20.25
N ASP A 108 -9.33 1.73 19.30
CA ASP A 108 -10.49 2.54 19.60
C ASP A 108 -11.45 1.68 20.43
N SER A 109 -11.33 1.78 21.75
CA SER A 109 -12.31 1.25 22.68
C SER A 109 -13.58 2.07 22.49
N ARG A 110 -14.45 1.61 21.58
CA ARG A 110 -15.85 1.97 21.40
C ARG A 110 -16.24 3.28 22.11
N GLU A 111 -16.16 4.41 21.39
CA GLU A 111 -16.55 5.74 21.90
C GLU A 111 -18.01 5.88 22.35
N ASP A 112 -18.85 4.84 22.23
CA ASP A 112 -20.28 4.92 22.59
C ASP A 112 -20.69 4.15 23.85
N VAL A 113 -19.77 3.44 24.53
CA VAL A 113 -20.10 2.80 25.82
C VAL A 113 -19.58 3.67 26.94
N VAL A 114 -20.39 4.68 27.28
CA VAL A 114 -20.31 5.32 28.59
C VAL A 114 -20.75 4.28 29.61
N ASP A 115 -19.79 3.52 30.15
CA ASP A 115 -20.07 2.77 31.36
C ASP A 115 -20.34 3.78 32.46
N ARG A 116 -21.52 3.69 33.07
CA ARG A 116 -21.82 4.46 34.26
C ARG A 116 -21.37 3.66 35.47
N ASP A 117 -20.63 4.30 36.36
CA ASP A 117 -20.39 3.69 37.67
C ASP A 117 -21.72 3.51 38.42
N GLY A 118 -21.68 2.84 39.57
CA GLY A 118 -22.86 2.66 40.43
C GLY A 118 -23.52 3.97 40.89
N ASP A 119 -22.82 5.08 40.75
CA ASP A 119 -23.26 6.44 41.11
C ASP A 119 -23.73 7.26 39.88
N GLY A 120 -23.70 6.68 38.68
CA GLY A 120 -24.15 7.31 37.44
C GLY A 120 -23.12 8.18 36.74
N ASN A 121 -21.86 8.24 37.22
CA ASN A 121 -20.80 9.01 36.57
C ASN A 121 -20.31 8.30 35.33
N GLU A 122 -20.01 9.08 34.29
CA GLU A 122 -19.47 8.60 33.04
C GLU A 122 -18.00 8.15 33.23
N ILE A 123 -17.73 6.86 33.04
CA ILE A 123 -16.38 6.33 32.96
C ILE A 123 -15.93 6.48 31.50
N MET A 124 -14.92 7.30 31.25
CA MET A 124 -14.32 7.40 29.91
C MET A 124 -13.82 6.02 29.46
N GLY A 125 -14.18 5.64 28.23
CA GLY A 125 -13.72 4.42 27.58
C GLY A 125 -12.20 4.31 27.66
N ARG A 126 -11.70 3.20 28.18
CA ARG A 126 -10.27 2.97 28.34
C ARG A 126 -9.69 2.56 27.00
N THR A 127 -9.01 3.48 26.32
CA THR A 127 -8.22 3.15 25.11
C THR A 127 -7.22 2.06 25.46
N GLU A 128 -7.38 0.88 24.88
CA GLU A 128 -6.40 -0.18 25.05
C GLU A 128 -5.23 0.07 24.10
N ARG A 129 -4.08 0.42 24.68
CA ARG A 129 -2.85 0.63 23.95
C ARG A 129 -2.00 -0.64 23.99
N TYR A 130 -1.70 -1.18 22.82
CA TYR A 130 -0.76 -2.29 22.66
C TYR A 130 0.55 -1.72 22.14
N TYR A 131 1.62 -2.03 22.84
CA TYR A 131 2.96 -1.55 22.53
C TYR A 131 3.87 -2.74 22.29
N VAL A 132 4.68 -2.68 21.24
CA VAL A 132 5.75 -3.65 21.01
C VAL A 132 7.01 -2.94 20.53
N PRO A 133 8.14 -3.15 21.21
CA PRO A 133 9.42 -2.70 20.72
C PRO A 133 9.76 -3.37 19.38
N LEU A 134 10.18 -2.60 18.39
CA LEU A 134 10.66 -3.16 17.13
C LEU A 134 11.95 -3.98 17.33
N THR A 135 12.71 -3.71 18.40
CA THR A 135 13.86 -4.52 18.80
C THR A 135 13.48 -5.93 19.23
N ASP A 136 12.23 -6.16 19.59
CA ASP A 136 11.73 -7.47 20.01
C ASP A 136 11.17 -8.23 18.80
N MET A 137 10.86 -7.54 17.70
CA MET A 137 10.39 -8.10 16.42
C MET A 137 11.55 -8.55 15.51
N VAL A 138 12.45 -9.37 16.05
CA VAL A 138 13.65 -9.83 15.33
C VAL A 138 13.39 -11.01 14.40
N ASP A 139 12.28 -11.72 14.60
CA ASP A 139 11.90 -12.89 13.81
C ASP A 139 10.37 -13.10 13.76
N ALA A 140 9.97 -14.08 12.96
CA ALA A 140 8.57 -14.44 12.78
C ALA A 140 7.92 -14.99 14.05
N GLU A 141 8.70 -15.56 14.97
CA GLU A 141 8.20 -16.13 16.22
C GLU A 141 7.79 -15.02 17.19
N SER A 142 8.64 -14.03 17.40
CA SER A 142 8.34 -12.84 18.21
C SER A 142 7.13 -12.07 17.67
N LEU A 143 7.04 -11.93 16.34
CA LEU A 143 5.88 -11.33 15.69
C LEU A 143 4.60 -12.13 15.98
N THR A 144 4.66 -13.45 15.83
CA THR A 144 3.51 -14.35 16.07
C THR A 144 3.09 -14.34 17.53
N ASN A 145 4.04 -14.30 18.46
CA ASN A 145 3.76 -14.19 19.90
C ASN A 145 3.04 -12.88 20.24
N TRP A 146 3.47 -11.77 19.65
CA TRP A 146 2.78 -10.49 19.82
C TRP A 146 1.37 -10.49 19.22
N ILE A 147 1.21 -11.03 18.01
CA ILE A 147 -0.10 -11.25 17.39
C ILE A 147 -0.99 -12.10 18.30
N GLY A 148 -0.44 -13.16 18.90
CA GLY A 148 -1.14 -14.02 19.86
C GLY A 148 -1.59 -13.30 21.12
N GLN A 149 -0.80 -12.33 21.61
CA GLN A 149 -1.18 -11.49 22.76
C GLN A 149 -2.38 -10.59 22.42
N ILE A 150 -2.45 -10.05 21.20
CA ILE A 150 -3.60 -9.27 20.72
C ILE A 150 -4.81 -10.18 20.51
N ALA A 151 -4.61 -11.34 19.86
CA ALA A 151 -5.65 -12.34 19.60
C ALA A 151 -6.34 -12.83 20.89
N GLY A 152 -5.55 -13.10 21.94
CA GLY A 152 -6.03 -13.61 23.22
C GLY A 152 -6.91 -12.63 24.02
N LYS A 153 -7.08 -11.39 23.56
CA LYS A 153 -7.84 -10.32 24.25
C LYS A 153 -9.25 -10.11 23.68
N GLY A 154 -9.83 -11.13 23.05
CA GLY A 154 -11.20 -11.09 22.54
C GLY A 154 -11.31 -10.76 21.06
N TRP A 155 -10.20 -10.83 20.34
CA TRP A 155 -10.17 -10.65 18.89
C TRP A 155 -10.51 -11.98 18.20
N GLY A 156 -11.52 -11.95 17.33
CA GLY A 156 -11.89 -13.13 16.54
C GLY A 156 -10.79 -13.50 15.54
N ALA A 157 -10.69 -14.78 15.17
CA ALA A 157 -9.69 -15.29 14.23
C ALA A 157 -9.64 -14.54 12.89
N VAL A 158 -10.79 -14.03 12.42
CA VAL A 158 -10.88 -13.21 11.19
C VAL A 158 -10.10 -11.91 11.32
N ALA A 159 -10.25 -11.22 12.44
CA ALA A 159 -9.51 -9.98 12.68
C ALA A 159 -8.01 -10.30 12.75
N VAL A 160 -7.61 -11.31 13.53
CA VAL A 160 -6.20 -11.73 13.63
C VAL A 160 -5.61 -12.05 12.24
N GLY A 161 -6.37 -12.70 11.35
CA GLY A 161 -5.94 -12.94 9.97
C GLY A 161 -5.74 -11.66 9.15
N GLN A 162 -6.64 -10.69 9.26
CA GLN A 162 -6.51 -9.39 8.58
C GLN A 162 -5.31 -8.58 9.10
N PHE A 163 -5.02 -8.67 10.40
CA PHE A 163 -3.83 -8.06 11.00
C PHE A 163 -2.52 -8.62 10.45
N VAL A 164 -2.44 -9.95 10.37
CA VAL A 164 -1.27 -10.64 9.81
C VAL A 164 -1.08 -10.25 8.36
N ALA A 165 -2.16 -10.13 7.58
CA ALA A 165 -2.10 -9.65 6.21
C ALA A 165 -1.55 -8.21 6.12
N ALA A 166 -2.05 -7.29 6.96
CA ALA A 166 -1.57 -5.91 6.99
C ALA A 166 -0.09 -5.80 7.39
N LEU A 167 0.37 -6.58 8.37
CA LEU A 167 1.79 -6.65 8.74
C LEU A 167 2.64 -7.22 7.61
N ASN A 168 2.17 -8.27 6.95
CA ASN A 168 2.85 -8.86 5.81
C ASN A 168 2.98 -7.86 4.64
N ASP A 169 1.96 -7.04 4.41
CA ASP A 169 2.01 -5.98 3.41
C ASP A 169 3.03 -4.90 3.78
N ILE A 170 3.08 -4.48 5.05
CA ILE A 170 4.08 -3.52 5.56
C ILE A 170 5.50 -4.06 5.39
N PHE A 171 5.75 -5.32 5.76
CA PHE A 171 7.05 -5.96 5.57
C PHE A 171 7.38 -6.18 4.09
N GLY A 172 6.39 -6.47 3.26
CA GLY A 172 6.53 -6.57 1.81
C GLY A 172 6.93 -5.24 1.18
N ILE A 173 6.33 -4.13 1.62
CA ILE A 173 6.70 -2.77 1.23
C ILE A 173 8.14 -2.50 1.67
N GLN A 174 8.49 -2.78 2.93
CA GLN A 174 9.84 -2.59 3.45
C GLN A 174 10.88 -3.39 2.63
N GLY A 175 10.59 -4.65 2.31
CA GLY A 175 11.46 -5.51 1.51
C GLY A 175 11.66 -4.98 0.09
N ARG A 176 10.60 -4.48 -0.55
CA ARG A 176 10.69 -3.85 -1.89
C ARG A 176 11.51 -2.57 -1.87
N PHE A 177 11.40 -1.76 -0.82
CA PHE A 177 12.21 -0.55 -0.65
C PHE A 177 13.71 -0.86 -0.46
N VAL A 178 14.04 -1.91 0.30
CA VAL A 178 15.43 -2.36 0.45
C VAL A 178 15.97 -2.93 -0.88
N GLN A 179 15.18 -3.71 -1.61
CA GLN A 179 15.58 -4.28 -2.90
C GLN A 179 15.78 -3.24 -4.01
N ALA A 180 14.99 -2.16 -4.01
CA ALA A 180 15.09 -1.08 -5.00
C ALA A 180 16.34 -0.19 -4.81
N GLY A 181 17.22 -0.50 -3.86
CA GLY A 181 18.45 0.28 -3.61
C GLY A 181 18.21 1.71 -3.13
N GLY A 182 16.97 2.06 -2.77
CA GLY A 182 16.61 3.40 -2.32
C GLY A 182 17.14 3.75 -0.93
N PHE A 183 17.60 2.75 -0.17
CA PHE A 183 18.09 2.90 1.19
C PHE A 183 19.23 1.90 1.45
N GLU A 184 20.37 2.40 1.91
CA GLU A 184 21.57 1.58 2.14
C GLU A 184 21.43 0.69 3.38
N ASN A 185 20.48 1.02 4.28
CA ASN A 185 20.27 0.29 5.51
C ASN A 185 18.87 0.52 6.11
N ALA A 186 18.51 -0.33 7.06
CA ALA A 186 17.22 -0.27 7.78
C ALA A 186 16.96 1.07 8.49
N LYS A 187 17.99 1.86 8.80
CA LYS A 187 17.86 3.16 9.46
C LYS A 187 17.31 4.23 8.52
N GLU A 188 17.60 4.14 7.22
CA GLU A 188 17.10 5.09 6.22
C GLU A 188 15.67 4.75 5.78
N VAL A 189 15.37 3.45 5.61
CA VAL A 189 13.98 2.98 5.44
C VAL A 189 13.12 3.44 6.62
N LYS A 190 13.66 3.33 7.83
CA LYS A 190 13.05 3.81 9.07
C LYS A 190 12.85 5.32 9.08
N ALA A 191 13.83 6.14 8.67
CA ALA A 191 13.69 7.59 8.61
C ALA A 191 12.63 8.02 7.57
N TYR A 192 12.56 7.32 6.44
CA TYR A 192 11.58 7.57 5.38
C TYR A 192 10.15 7.21 5.82
N LEU A 193 9.95 6.04 6.40
CA LEU A 193 8.64 5.63 6.94
C LEU A 193 8.17 6.57 8.06
N LEU A 194 9.07 7.02 8.93
CA LEU A 194 8.75 8.03 9.94
C LEU A 194 8.37 9.38 9.33
N GLY A 195 9.03 9.80 8.25
CA GLY A 195 8.69 11.02 7.52
C GLY A 195 7.32 10.93 6.83
N MET A 196 6.98 9.77 6.26
CA MET A 196 5.66 9.51 5.69
C MET A 196 4.55 9.54 6.74
N LEU A 197 4.78 8.94 7.90
CA LEU A 197 3.81 8.90 8.99
C LEU A 197 3.61 10.27 9.64
N ALA A 198 4.68 11.04 9.83
CA ALA A 198 4.58 12.42 10.31
C ALA A 198 3.78 13.30 9.35
N ALA A 199 3.98 13.16 8.03
CA ALA A 199 3.21 13.89 7.03
C ALA A 199 1.72 13.50 6.99
N ALA A 200 1.38 12.28 7.43
CA ALA A 200 0.01 11.81 7.52
C ALA A 200 -0.71 12.27 8.81
N GLU A 201 0.01 12.61 9.89
CA GLU A 201 -0.58 13.14 11.13
C GLU A 201 -0.91 14.65 11.05
N GLU A 202 -0.39 15.37 10.05
CA GLU A 202 -0.67 16.80 9.83
C GLU A 202 -1.90 17.07 8.93
N VAL A 203 -2.54 16.02 8.39
CA VAL A 203 -3.75 16.08 7.53
C VAL A 203 -4.99 15.68 8.32
#